data_AF-A0A1B7WYJ0-F1
#
_entry.id   AF-A0A1B7WYJ0-F1
#
_cell.length_a   1.000
_cell.length_b   1.000
_cell.length_c   1.000
_cell.angle_alpha   90.00
_cell.angle_beta   90.00
_cell.angle_gamma   90.00
#
_symmetry.space_group_name_H-M   'P 1'
#
loop_
_entity.id
_entity.type
_entity.pdbx_description
1 polymer ?
#
loop_
_entity_poly.entity_id
_entity_poly.type
_entity_poly.pdbx_seq_one_letter_code
_entity_poly.pdbx_strand_id
1 'polypeptide(L)'
;MTRARVPKTQVFLKREEKILRTLKDLDANHFDSDFILKFKELYPDDWQKIVDRYEAHERLTPKGKSHPMPLPEKYLLNISRKLRTVHAQGENLGSSPKESDDEA
;
A
#
# COMPACT_ATOMS: atom_id res chain seq x y z
N MET A 1 23.18 -15.51 19.73
CA MET A 1 22.73 -14.21 19.19
C MET A 1 21.62 -14.42 18.18
N THR A 2 20.46 -13.79 18.34
CA THR A 2 19.35 -13.84 17.39
C THR A 2 19.71 -13.04 16.13
N ARG A 3 19.53 -13.65 14.95
CA ARG A 3 19.75 -12.96 13.67
C ARG A 3 18.74 -11.82 13.54
N ALA A 4 19.19 -10.61 13.21
CA ALA A 4 18.32 -9.49 12.89
C ALA A 4 17.41 -9.87 11.72
N ARG A 5 16.11 -9.56 11.84
CA ARG A 5 15.09 -9.88 10.83
C ARG A 5 14.12 -8.72 10.72
N VAL A 6 13.75 -8.39 9.50
CA VAL A 6 12.62 -7.51 9.24
C VAL A 6 11.32 -8.29 9.50
N PRO A 7 10.33 -7.71 10.21
CA PRO A 7 9.05 -8.36 10.43
C PRO A 7 8.33 -8.62 9.10
N LYS A 8 7.64 -9.76 9.01
CA LYS A 8 6.83 -10.15 7.83
C LYS A 8 5.38 -9.63 7.90
N THR A 9 5.09 -8.79 8.89
CA THR A 9 3.76 -8.22 9.11
C THR A 9 3.42 -7.19 8.04
N GLN A 10 2.12 -6.89 7.93
CA GLN A 10 1.61 -5.81 7.11
C GLN A 10 2.39 -4.51 7.37
N VAL A 11 2.70 -3.77 6.31
CA VAL A 11 3.59 -2.59 6.36
C VAL A 11 2.87 -1.40 6.99
N PHE A 12 1.59 -1.21 6.64
CA PHE A 12 0.73 -0.14 7.16
C PHE A 12 -0.71 -0.61 7.28
N LEU A 13 -1.45 -0.10 8.26
CA LEU A 13 -2.81 -0.53 8.57
C LEU A 13 -3.82 -0.01 7.54
N LYS A 14 -4.98 -0.68 7.44
CA LYS A 14 -6.11 -0.29 6.56
C LYS A 14 -5.69 -0.05 5.10
N ARG A 15 -4.80 -0.91 4.58
CA ARG A 15 -4.17 -0.67 3.27
C ARG A 15 -5.19 -0.56 2.13
N GLU A 16 -6.24 -1.35 2.15
CA GLU A 16 -7.20 -1.41 1.04
C GLU A 16 -8.05 -0.14 0.99
N GLU A 17 -8.57 0.27 2.16
CA GLU A 17 -9.30 1.53 2.34
C GLU A 17 -8.51 2.74 1.86
N LYS A 18 -7.24 2.86 2.26
CA LYS A 18 -6.37 3.99 1.88
C LYS A 18 -6.10 4.05 0.38
N ILE A 19 -5.85 2.89 -0.23
CA ILE A 19 -5.59 2.79 -1.67
C ILE A 19 -6.87 3.12 -2.44
N LEU A 20 -8.02 2.60 -2.03
CA LEU A 20 -9.31 2.91 -2.66
C LEU A 20 -9.67 4.39 -2.51
N ARG A 21 -9.43 5.00 -1.34
CA ARG A 21 -9.63 6.45 -1.15
C ARG A 21 -8.74 7.26 -2.08
N THR A 22 -7.47 6.89 -2.20
CA THR A 22 -6.55 7.56 -3.14
C THR A 22 -7.01 7.40 -4.60
N LEU A 23 -7.49 6.23 -4.99
CA LEU A 23 -7.99 5.97 -6.34
C LEU A 23 -9.31 6.70 -6.64
N LYS A 24 -10.16 6.93 -5.62
CA LYS A 24 -11.41 7.70 -5.75
C LYS A 24 -11.16 9.19 -5.96
N ASP A 25 -10.06 9.72 -5.40
CA ASP A 25 -9.67 11.12 -5.55
C ASP A 25 -8.99 11.41 -6.90
N LEU A 26 -8.79 10.40 -7.75
CA LEU A 26 -8.12 10.50 -9.04
C LEU A 26 -9.07 10.18 -10.20
N ASP A 27 -8.83 10.79 -11.35
CA ASP A 27 -9.59 10.51 -12.57
C ASP A 27 -9.43 9.05 -13.02
N ALA A 28 -10.42 8.51 -13.73
CA ALA A 28 -10.40 7.13 -14.21
C ALA A 28 -9.18 6.79 -15.10
N ASN A 29 -8.60 7.81 -15.75
CA ASN A 29 -7.45 7.69 -16.65
C ASN A 29 -6.13 8.23 -16.03
N HIS A 30 -6.03 8.29 -14.69
CA HIS A 30 -4.80 8.73 -14.02
C HIS A 30 -3.59 7.86 -14.37
N PHE A 31 -2.40 8.46 -14.34
CA PHE A 31 -1.15 7.73 -14.50
C PHE A 31 -0.72 7.10 -13.16
N ASP A 32 0.07 6.01 -13.24
CA ASP A 32 0.64 5.36 -12.07
C ASP A 32 1.45 6.35 -11.18
N SER A 33 2.09 7.36 -11.79
CA SER A 33 2.80 8.44 -11.09
C SER A 33 1.88 9.32 -10.26
N ASP A 34 0.70 9.66 -10.78
CA ASP A 34 -0.25 10.56 -10.12
C ASP A 34 -0.82 9.87 -8.88
N PHE A 35 -1.07 8.57 -9.00
CA PHE A 35 -1.46 7.74 -7.87
C PHE A 35 -0.42 7.69 -6.76
N ILE A 36 0.86 7.49 -7.11
CA ILE A 36 1.95 7.49 -6.13
C ILE A 36 2.06 8.86 -5.44
N LEU A 37 2.02 9.94 -6.22
CA LEU A 37 2.11 11.30 -5.70
C LEU A 37 0.94 11.61 -4.76
N LYS A 38 -0.29 11.31 -5.17
CA LYS A 38 -1.47 11.50 -4.35
C LYS A 38 -1.44 10.67 -3.06
N PHE A 39 -0.94 9.43 -3.12
CA PHE A 39 -0.78 8.61 -1.93
C PHE A 39 0.24 9.21 -0.95
N LYS A 40 1.36 9.73 -1.46
CA LYS A 40 2.38 10.43 -0.64
C LYS A 40 1.80 11.69 0.03
N GLU A 41 0.94 12.42 -0.66
CA GLU A 41 0.25 13.60 -0.12
C GLU A 41 -0.76 13.23 0.98
N LEU A 42 -1.58 12.20 0.76
CA LEU A 42 -2.65 11.82 1.68
C LEU A 42 -2.15 11.02 2.89
N TYR A 43 -1.11 10.20 2.71
CA TYR A 43 -0.60 9.26 3.72
C TYR A 43 0.94 9.29 3.81
N PRO A 44 1.55 10.44 4.14
CA PRO A 44 3.01 10.56 4.22
C PRO A 44 3.63 9.59 5.23
N ASP A 45 2.99 9.37 6.38
CA ASP A 45 3.47 8.44 7.41
C ASP A 45 3.47 6.98 6.93
N ASP A 46 2.47 6.58 6.15
CA ASP A 46 2.41 5.22 5.62
C ASP A 46 3.37 5.04 4.46
N TRP A 47 3.57 6.09 3.65
CA TRP A 47 4.64 6.11 2.66
C TRP A 47 6.00 5.89 3.34
N GLN A 48 6.28 6.61 4.43
CA GLN A 48 7.54 6.45 5.17
C GLN A 48 7.71 5.03 5.70
N LYS A 49 6.65 4.40 6.25
CA LYS A 49 6.71 2.99 6.69
C LYS A 49 7.10 2.02 5.56
N ILE A 50 6.66 2.28 4.33
CA ILE A 50 7.04 1.46 3.17
C ILE A 50 8.52 1.65 2.85
N VAL A 51 9.00 2.88 2.86
CA VAL A 51 10.43 3.21 2.64
C VAL A 51 11.29 2.57 3.72
N ASP A 52 10.97 2.77 5.00
CA ASP A 52 11.71 2.21 6.13
C ASP A 52 11.80 0.68 6.06
N ARG A 53 10.70 0.03 5.65
CA ARG A 53 10.66 -1.42 5.46
C ARG A 53 11.59 -1.87 4.33
N TYR A 54 11.59 -1.14 3.22
CA TYR A 54 12.47 -1.39 2.09
C TYR A 54 13.94 -1.23 2.52
N GLU A 55 14.30 -0.14 3.17
CA GLU A 55 15.67 0.13 3.64
C GLU A 55 16.14 -0.88 4.69
N ALA A 56 15.25 -1.31 5.60
CA ALA A 56 15.58 -2.37 6.56
C ALA A 56 15.92 -3.69 5.85
N HIS A 57 15.25 -3.99 4.75
CA HIS A 57 15.56 -5.14 3.91
C HIS A 57 16.87 -4.94 3.12
N GLU A 58 17.13 -3.75 2.57
CA GLU A 58 18.39 -3.42 1.88
C GLU A 58 19.58 -3.65 2.82
N ARG A 59 19.51 -3.14 4.06
CA ARG A 59 20.56 -3.28 5.07
C ARG A 59 20.85 -4.72 5.46
N LEU A 60 19.84 -5.59 5.42
CA LEU A 60 19.95 -6.99 5.82
C LEU A 60 20.17 -7.95 4.65
N THR A 61 19.97 -7.49 3.41
CA THR A 61 20.14 -8.29 2.20
C THR A 61 21.63 -8.32 1.84
N PRO A 62 22.29 -9.49 1.87
CA PRO A 62 23.68 -9.59 1.45
C PRO A 62 23.83 -9.28 -0.04
N LYS A 63 24.98 -8.71 -0.41
CA LYS A 63 25.36 -8.49 -1.82
C LYS A 63 25.22 -9.80 -2.61
N GLY A 64 24.56 -9.74 -3.77
CA GLY A 64 24.31 -10.89 -4.65
C GLY A 64 23.04 -11.69 -4.33
N LYS A 65 22.27 -11.33 -3.30
CA LYS A 65 20.93 -11.90 -3.07
C LYS A 65 19.84 -10.98 -3.60
N SER A 66 18.74 -11.58 -4.05
CA SER A 66 17.55 -10.84 -4.48
C SER A 66 16.90 -10.14 -3.29
N HIS A 67 16.48 -8.89 -3.50
CA HIS A 67 15.79 -8.12 -2.48
C HIS A 67 14.39 -8.72 -2.21
N PRO A 68 14.00 -8.92 -0.93
CA PRO A 68 12.76 -9.60 -0.59
C PRO A 68 11.50 -8.75 -0.84
N MET A 69 11.64 -7.45 -1.10
CA MET A 69 10.54 -6.52 -1.35
C MET A 69 10.78 -5.75 -2.66
N PRO A 70 9.76 -5.48 -3.48
CA PRO A 70 9.92 -4.56 -4.61
C PRO A 70 10.20 -3.13 -4.12
N LEU A 71 10.68 -2.27 -5.02
CA LEU A 71 10.83 -0.83 -4.75
C LEU A 71 9.52 -0.25 -4.16
N PRO A 72 9.60 0.75 -3.25
CA PRO A 72 8.43 1.31 -2.56
C PRO A 72 7.27 1.70 -3.49
N GLU A 73 7.58 2.33 -4.62
CA GLU A 73 6.58 2.72 -5.62
C GLU A 73 5.92 1.51 -6.29
N LYS A 74 6.74 0.54 -6.72
CA LYS A 74 6.25 -0.70 -7.32
C LYS A 74 5.44 -1.55 -6.34
N TYR A 75 5.80 -1.54 -5.06
CA TYR A 75 5.02 -2.17 -4.00
C TYR A 75 3.59 -1.61 -3.97
N LEU A 76 3.47 -0.28 -3.96
CA LEU A 76 2.18 0.40 -3.92
C LEU A 76 1.35 0.14 -5.19
N LEU A 77 1.99 0.20 -6.37
CA LEU A 77 1.35 -0.09 -7.65
C LEU A 77 0.85 -1.53 -7.75
N ASN A 78 1.60 -2.49 -7.22
CA ASN A 78 1.15 -3.89 -7.20
C ASN A 78 -0.11 -4.07 -6.34
N ILE A 79 -0.21 -3.34 -5.22
CA ILE A 79 -1.42 -3.35 -4.38
C ILE A 79 -2.59 -2.73 -5.13
N SER A 80 -2.40 -1.55 -5.74
CA SER A 80 -3.48 -0.88 -6.48
C SER A 80 -3.97 -1.70 -7.67
N ARG A 81 -3.07 -2.34 -8.43
CA ARG A 81 -3.42 -3.26 -9.52
C ARG A 81 -4.23 -4.45 -9.01
N LYS A 82 -3.82 -5.07 -7.90
CA LYS A 82 -4.57 -6.18 -7.29
C LYS A 82 -5.98 -5.76 -6.88
N LEU A 83 -6.13 -4.59 -6.27
CA LEU A 83 -7.45 -4.06 -5.89
C LEU A 83 -8.30 -3.77 -7.12
N ARG A 84 -7.74 -3.12 -8.14
CA ARG A 84 -8.44 -2.87 -9.42
C ARG A 84 -8.94 -4.16 -10.07
N THR A 85 -8.12 -5.21 -10.09
CA THR A 85 -8.54 -6.51 -10.65
C THR A 85 -9.68 -7.15 -9.84
N VAL A 86 -9.65 -7.06 -8.50
CA VAL A 86 -10.69 -7.61 -7.63
C VAL A 86 -12.01 -6.85 -7.82
N HIS A 87 -11.96 -5.52 -7.89
CA HIS A 87 -13.15 -4.69 -8.06
C HIS A 87 -13.71 -4.70 -9.50
N ALA A 88 -12.87 -4.89 -10.53
CA ALA A 88 -13.31 -5.00 -11.92
C ALA A 88 -13.97 -6.34 -12.26
N GLN A 89 -13.60 -7.42 -11.57
CA GLN A 89 -14.17 -8.77 -11.78
C GLN A 89 -15.45 -9.02 -10.97
N GLY A 90 -16.02 -7.99 -10.35
CA GLY A 90 -17.39 -8.00 -9.85
C GLY A 90 -17.73 -9.09 -8.82
N GLU A 91 -17.04 -9.12 -7.67
CA GLU A 91 -17.64 -9.56 -6.39
C GLU A 91 -16.66 -9.43 -5.21
N ASN A 92 -16.84 -8.36 -4.41
CA ASN A 92 -16.85 -8.31 -2.94
C ASN A 92 -16.77 -6.83 -2.50
N LEU A 93 -17.89 -6.11 -2.67
CA LEU A 93 -18.17 -4.85 -1.97
C LEU A 93 -19.21 -5.06 -0.85
N GLY A 94 -19.27 -6.26 -0.27
CA GLY A 94 -19.81 -6.48 1.08
C GLY A 94 -18.61 -6.76 1.97
N SER A 95 -18.17 -5.91 2.88
CA SER A 95 -18.87 -4.92 3.68
C SER A 95 -17.83 -3.88 4.14
N SER A 96 -17.98 -2.62 3.74
CA SER A 96 -17.45 -1.53 4.56
C SER A 96 -18.33 -1.44 5.81
N PRO A 97 -17.78 -1.30 7.03
CA PRO A 97 -18.57 -0.96 8.20
C PRO A 97 -19.34 0.32 7.89
N LYS A 98 -20.65 0.26 8.06
CA LYS A 98 -21.49 1.46 8.09
C LYS A 98 -20.97 2.31 9.26
N GLU A 99 -20.31 3.42 8.97
CA GLU A 99 -20.33 4.57 9.88
C GLU A 99 -21.74 5.16 9.76
N SER A 100 -22.65 4.58 10.53
CA SER A 100 -23.88 5.23 10.95
C SER A 100 -23.55 5.97 12.23
N ASP A 101 -23.20 7.24 12.10
CA ASP A 101 -23.26 8.18 13.20
C ASP A 101 -24.69 8.69 13.29
N ASP A 102 -25.38 8.22 14.33
CA ASP A 102 -26.55 8.82 14.94
C ASP A 102 -26.30 10.31 15.25
N GLU A 103 -27.07 11.23 14.65
CA GLU A 103 -27.48 12.46 15.33
C GLU A 103 -28.68 13.14 14.64
N ALA A 104 -29.87 12.99 15.22
CA ALA A 104 -30.88 14.03 15.48
C ALA A 104 -32.19 13.41 16.01
#